data_AF-A0A672PKZ7-F1
#
_entry.id   AF-A0A672PKZ7-F1
#
_cell.length_a   1.000
_cell.length_b   1.000
_cell.length_c   1.000
_cell.angle_alpha   90.00
_cell.angle_beta   90.00
_cell.angle_gamma   90.00
#
_symmetry.space_group_name_H-M   'P 1'
#
loop_
_entity.id
_entity.type
_entity.pdbx_description
1 polymer ?
#
loop_
_entity_poly.entity_id
_entity_poly.type
_entity_poly.pdbx_seq_one_letter_code
_entity_poly.pdbx_strand_id
1 'polypeptide(L)'
;GDVLLSQCPVGWLAVGWSCYKVNPRFMSWSGAKQACERSTPGSHLANIKTDAEFLSIISFLESYNHLLLLWTALNDREVHGKHT
;
A
#
# COMPACT_ATOMS: atom_id res chain seq x y z
N GLY A 1 22.65 -12.59 -15.61
CA GLY A 1 22.75 -11.32 -14.86
C GLY A 1 21.39 -11.12 -14.26
N ASP A 2 21.21 -11.67 -13.06
CA ASP A 2 19.90 -12.02 -12.54
C ASP A 2 19.16 -10.77 -12.10
N VAL A 3 18.13 -10.41 -12.86
CA VAL A 3 17.16 -9.39 -12.47
C VAL A 3 16.44 -9.94 -11.25
N LEU A 4 16.78 -9.42 -10.07
CA LEU A 4 16.07 -9.67 -8.82
C LEU A 4 14.66 -9.08 -8.93
N LEU A 5 13.75 -9.80 -9.61
CA LEU A 5 12.33 -9.66 -9.37
C LEU A 5 12.13 -10.05 -7.90
N SER A 6 11.97 -9.07 -7.02
CA SER A 6 11.57 -9.32 -5.64
C SER A 6 10.31 -10.18 -5.66
N GLN A 7 10.44 -11.44 -5.26
CA GLN A 7 9.30 -12.35 -5.15
C GLN A 7 8.46 -11.85 -4.00
N CYS A 8 7.36 -11.16 -4.32
CA CYS A 8 6.40 -10.75 -3.32
C CYS A 8 5.76 -11.98 -2.68
N PRO A 9 5.38 -11.91 -1.38
CA PRO A 9 4.69 -13.02 -0.75
C PRO A 9 3.38 -13.34 -1.50
N VAL A 10 2.89 -14.58 -1.35
CA VAL A 10 1.66 -15.01 -2.04
C VAL A 10 0.49 -14.07 -1.72
N GLY A 11 -0.19 -13.62 -2.76
CA GLY A 11 -1.33 -12.70 -2.65
C GLY A 11 -0.96 -11.23 -2.47
N TRP A 12 0.29 -10.84 -2.74
CA TRP A 12 0.74 -9.45 -2.86
C TRP A 12 0.97 -9.09 -4.33
N LEU A 13 0.63 -7.87 -4.70
CA LEU A 13 0.92 -7.28 -6.00
C LEU A 13 2.38 -6.78 -6.02
N ALA A 14 3.17 -7.25 -6.97
CA ALA A 14 4.51 -6.73 -7.22
C ALA A 14 4.44 -5.51 -8.14
N VAL A 15 5.00 -4.37 -7.71
CA VAL A 15 5.16 -3.18 -8.54
C VAL A 15 6.57 -2.62 -8.33
N GLY A 16 7.41 -2.72 -9.35
CA GLY A 16 8.82 -2.36 -9.23
C GLY A 16 9.53 -3.18 -8.15
N TRP A 17 10.05 -2.50 -7.14
CA TRP A 17 10.77 -3.09 -6.00
C TRP A 17 9.90 -3.24 -4.74
N SER A 18 8.60 -2.96 -4.87
CA SER A 18 7.65 -2.90 -3.75
C SER A 18 6.57 -3.96 -3.90
N CYS A 19 6.02 -4.40 -2.77
CA CYS A 19 4.90 -5.33 -2.71
C CYS A 19 3.70 -4.65 -2.04
N TYR A 20 2.52 -4.77 -2.64
CA TYR A 20 1.28 -4.14 -2.17
C TYR A 20 0.20 -5.18 -1.88
N LYS A 21 -0.64 -4.89 -0.89
CA LYS A 21 -1.79 -5.73 -0.55
C LYS A 21 -2.92 -4.90 0.02
N VAL A 22 -4.15 -5.22 -0.38
CA VAL A 22 -5.36 -4.59 0.12
C VAL A 22 -5.87 -5.37 1.33
N ASN A 23 -6.17 -4.65 2.40
CA ASN A 23 -6.97 -5.17 3.51
C ASN A 23 -8.41 -4.67 3.34
N PRO A 24 -9.40 -5.55 3.07
CA PRO A 24 -10.76 -5.13 2.76
C PRO A 24 -11.58 -4.71 3.98
N ARG A 25 -11.01 -4.75 5.19
CA ARG A 25 -11.73 -4.39 6.42
C ARG A 25 -11.83 -2.87 6.57
N PHE A 26 -13.03 -2.38 6.89
CA PHE A 26 -13.24 -0.98 7.27
C PHE A 26 -12.56 -0.66 8.59
N MET A 27 -11.67 0.34 8.59
CA MET A 27 -10.88 0.74 9.74
C MET A 27 -10.68 2.25 9.75
N SER A 28 -10.41 2.81 10.94
CA SER A 28 -9.79 4.13 11.03
C SER A 28 -8.38 4.08 10.43
N TRP A 29 -7.82 5.22 10.06
CA TRP A 29 -6.45 5.31 9.56
C TRP A 29 -5.44 4.68 10.53
N SER A 30 -5.57 4.94 11.84
CA SER A 30 -4.69 4.37 12.86
C SER A 30 -4.83 2.86 12.99
N GLY A 31 -6.06 2.34 12.86
CA GLY A 31 -6.33 0.91 12.82
C GLY A 31 -5.71 0.24 11.61
N ALA A 32 -5.81 0.87 10.43
CA ALA A 32 -5.21 0.39 9.19
C ALA A 32 -3.67 0.37 9.28
N LYS A 33 -3.04 1.43 9.82
CA LYS A 33 -1.60 1.47 10.08
C LYS A 33 -1.13 0.29 10.93
N GLN A 34 -1.76 0.10 12.07
CA GLN A 34 -1.42 -0.98 12.98
C GLN A 34 -1.68 -2.37 12.35
N ALA A 35 -2.73 -2.52 11.56
CA ALA A 35 -3.03 -3.75 10.85
C ALA A 35 -1.95 -4.09 9.81
N CYS A 36 -1.48 -3.10 9.04
CA CYS A 36 -0.36 -3.29 8.11
C CYS A 36 0.91 -3.70 8.85
N GLU A 37 1.31 -2.96 9.89
CA GLU A 37 2.53 -3.24 10.68
C GLU A 37 2.55 -4.63 11.32
N ARG A 38 1.39 -5.18 11.65
CA ARG A 38 1.25 -6.52 12.21
C ARG A 38 1.10 -7.62 11.17
N SER A 39 0.79 -7.28 9.92
CA SER A 39 0.45 -8.28 8.89
C SER A 39 1.67 -9.05 8.38
N THR A 40 2.79 -8.38 8.20
CA THR A 40 4.04 -8.97 7.71
C THR A 40 5.21 -8.14 8.27
N PRO A 41 6.30 -8.76 8.72
CA PRO A 41 7.47 -8.01 9.19
C PRO A 41 7.93 -7.00 8.13
N GLY A 42 8.04 -5.73 8.51
CA GLY A 42 8.48 -4.65 7.63
C GLY A 42 7.38 -4.05 6.73
N SER A 43 6.15 -4.55 6.75
CA SER A 43 5.06 -3.91 5.99
C SER A 43 4.47 -2.72 6.73
N HIS A 44 4.02 -1.72 5.98
CA HIS A 44 3.39 -0.49 6.48
C HIS A 44 2.25 -0.07 5.53
N LEU A 45 1.53 1.00 5.85
CA LEU A 45 0.56 1.59 4.91
C LEU A 45 1.28 1.97 3.60
N ALA A 46 0.61 1.79 2.46
CA ALA A 46 1.21 2.05 1.16
C ALA A 46 1.70 3.50 1.06
N ASN A 47 3.01 3.67 0.87
CA ASN A 47 3.61 4.95 0.47
C ASN A 47 3.85 4.88 -1.03
N ILE A 48 3.01 5.59 -1.79
CA ILE A 48 3.02 5.59 -3.25
C ILE A 48 3.81 6.83 -3.69
N LYS A 49 4.96 6.62 -4.30
CA LYS A 49 5.95 7.68 -4.58
C LYS A 49 6.01 8.08 -6.03
N THR A 50 5.50 7.25 -6.94
CA THR A 50 5.57 7.48 -8.38
C THR A 50 4.24 7.26 -9.07
N ASP A 51 4.04 7.93 -10.20
CA ASP A 51 2.85 7.73 -11.04
C ASP A 51 2.76 6.30 -11.58
N ALA A 52 3.90 5.67 -11.86
CA ALA A 52 3.94 4.28 -12.30
C ALA A 52 3.44 3.31 -11.21
N GLU A 53 3.80 3.55 -9.94
CA GLU A 53 3.26 2.79 -8.80
C GLU A 53 1.75 3.03 -8.68
N PHE A 54 1.31 4.28 -8.74
CA PHE A 54 -0.09 4.65 -8.64
C PHE A 54 -0.95 4.00 -9.72
N LEU A 55 -0.53 4.07 -10.99
CA LEU A 55 -1.26 3.49 -12.12
C LEU A 55 -1.34 1.96 -12.01
N SER A 56 -0.25 1.31 -11.60
CA SER A 56 -0.23 -0.15 -11.41
C SER A 56 -1.19 -0.58 -10.30
N ILE A 57 -1.21 0.16 -9.19
CA ILE A 57 -2.10 -0.11 -8.06
C ILE A 57 -3.56 0.12 -8.46
N ILE A 58 -3.89 1.22 -9.14
CA ILE A 58 -5.27 1.48 -9.58
C ILE A 58 -5.74 0.42 -10.58
N SER A 59 -4.91 0.03 -11.55
CA SER A 59 -5.27 -1.04 -12.49
C SER A 59 -5.53 -2.37 -11.77
N PHE A 60 -4.72 -2.72 -10.77
CA PHE A 60 -4.99 -3.88 -9.92
C PHE A 60 -6.30 -3.75 -9.14
N LEU A 61 -6.66 -2.53 -8.74
CA LEU A 61 -7.89 -2.25 -8.00
C LEU A 61 -9.15 -2.23 -8.87
N GLU A 62 -9.05 -2.30 -10.21
CA GLU A 62 -10.23 -2.35 -11.09
C GLU A 62 -11.11 -3.58 -10.83
N SER A 63 -10.55 -4.68 -10.31
CA SER A 63 -11.31 -5.85 -9.87
C SER A 63 -12.04 -5.65 -8.53
N TYR A 64 -11.78 -4.54 -7.84
CA TYR A 64 -12.38 -4.20 -6.55
C TYR A 64 -13.48 -3.15 -6.75
N ASN A 65 -14.48 -3.18 -5.88
CA ASN A 65 -15.61 -2.26 -5.95
C ASN A 65 -15.14 -0.79 -5.93
N HIS A 66 -15.51 0.00 -6.94
CA HIS A 66 -15.10 1.41 -7.14
C HIS A 66 -15.48 2.37 -6.00
N LEU A 67 -16.21 1.91 -4.99
CA LEU A 67 -16.58 2.68 -3.80
C LEU A 67 -15.60 2.52 -2.62
N LEU A 68 -14.51 1.75 -2.78
CA LEU A 68 -13.52 1.54 -1.72
C LEU A 68 -12.56 2.73 -1.60
N LEU A 69 -12.79 3.60 -0.62
CA LEU A 69 -11.79 4.55 -0.14
C LEU A 69 -10.74 3.79 0.68
N LEU A 70 -9.49 3.78 0.21
CA LEU A 70 -8.38 3.08 0.85
C LEU A 70 -7.47 4.06 1.60
N TRP A 71 -7.00 3.64 2.78
CA TRP A 71 -5.99 4.40 3.52
C TRP A 71 -4.59 4.16 2.96
N THR A 72 -3.84 5.24 2.75
CA THR A 72 -2.41 5.24 2.40
C THR A 72 -1.59 5.85 3.54
N ALA A 73 -0.26 5.84 3.41
CA ALA A 73 0.65 6.38 4.42
C ALA A 73 0.56 7.90 4.58
N LEU A 74 0.09 8.62 3.55
CA LEU A 74 0.06 10.09 3.53
C LEU A 74 -0.81 10.64 4.65
N ASN A 75 -0.21 11.39 5.56
CA ASN A 75 -0.89 12.06 6.67
C ASN A 75 -0.04 13.25 7.15
N ASP A 76 -0.65 14.17 7.91
CA ASP A 76 0.00 15.34 8.50
C ASP A 76 -0.08 15.31 10.04
N ARG A 77 -0.32 14.14 10.64
CA ARG A 77 -0.61 14.00 12.08
C ARG A 77 0.60 14.25 12.97
N GLU A 78 1.81 14.05 12.45
CA GLU A 78 3.05 14.30 13.19
C GLU A 78 3.46 15.77 13.12
N VAL A 79 3.32 16.39 11.94
CA VAL A 79 3.65 17.79 11.72
C VAL A 79 2.64 18.36 10.73
N HIS A 80 1.83 19.31 11.20
CA HIS A 80 0.83 19.96 10.36
C HIS A 80 1.49 20.62 9.14
N GLY A 81 0.96 20.35 7.95
CA GLY A 81 1.48 20.88 6.68
C GLY A 81 2.75 20.19 6.14
N LYS A 82 3.27 19.16 6.82
CA LYS A 82 4.34 18.31 6.28
C LYS A 82 3.80 16.90 6.01
N HIS A 83 4.17 16.37 4.86
CA HIS A 83 3.75 15.04 4.41
C HIS A 83 4.97 14.12 4.24
N THR A 84 4.77 12.81 4.44
CA THR A 84 5.76 11.73 4.27
C THR A 84 5.25 10.63 3.36
#